data_AF-A0A1W6K0R7-F1
#
_entry.id   AF-A0A1W6K0R7-F1
#
_cell.length_a   1.000
_cell.length_b   1.000
_cell.length_c   1.000
_cell.angle_alpha   90.00
_cell.angle_beta   90.00
_cell.angle_gamma   90.00
#
_symmetry.space_group_name_H-M   'P 1'
#
loop_
_entity.id
_entity.type
_entity.pdbx_description
1 polymer ?
#
loop_
_entity_poly.entity_id
_entity_poly.type
_entity_poly.pdbx_seq_one_letter_code
_entity_poly.pdbx_strand_id
1 'polypeptide(L)'
;MSTLQIRSKNPPVNGKKDLIFLISLLDKEDKVEFVQEFSSDFEEMVQMKQLSKTGYYKLLKGYAPSDDRVLQVVEMDENAKKWIIERVKEKARKALEIIATIGEKDD
;
A
#
# COMPACT_ATOMS: atom_id res chain seq x y z
N MET A 1 11.82 -43.68 -12.51
CA MET A 1 12.01 -42.23 -12.72
C MET A 1 10.82 -41.52 -12.11
N SER A 2 11.02 -40.84 -10.98
CA SER A 2 9.97 -40.10 -10.28
C SER A 2 9.92 -38.68 -10.85
N THR A 3 8.79 -38.30 -11.42
CA THR A 3 8.52 -36.94 -11.86
C THR A 3 8.25 -36.08 -10.62
N LEU A 4 9.24 -35.26 -10.26
CA LEU A 4 9.09 -34.18 -9.30
C LEU A 4 8.02 -33.21 -9.83
N GLN A 5 6.76 -33.41 -9.40
CA GLN A 5 5.74 -32.38 -9.45
C GLN A 5 6.18 -31.26 -8.50
N ILE A 6 6.91 -30.27 -9.02
CA ILE A 6 7.06 -28.97 -8.37
C ILE A 6 5.66 -28.33 -8.44
N ARG A 7 4.81 -28.68 -7.48
CA ARG A 7 3.58 -27.93 -7.22
C ARG A 7 4.01 -26.51 -6.86
N SER A 8 3.52 -25.54 -7.65
CA SER A 8 3.61 -24.10 -7.43
C SER A 8 3.73 -23.76 -5.94
N LYS A 9 4.89 -23.25 -5.55
CA LYS A 9 5.25 -22.97 -4.14
C LYS A 9 4.76 -21.60 -3.66
N ASN A 10 3.78 -21.01 -4.34
CA ASN A 10 3.16 -19.78 -3.87
C ASN A 10 1.79 -20.11 -3.27
N PRO A 11 1.54 -19.77 -1.99
CA PRO A 11 0.20 -19.89 -1.43
C PRO A 11 -0.80 -19.11 -2.30
N PRO A 12 -2.08 -19.51 -2.35
CA PRO A 12 -3.08 -18.79 -3.12
C PRO A 12 -3.13 -17.35 -2.62
N VAL A 13 -2.73 -16.42 -3.48
CA VAL A 13 -2.78 -14.97 -3.23
C VAL A 13 -4.24 -14.63 -2.97
N ASN A 14 -4.58 -14.30 -1.74
CA ASN A 14 -5.92 -13.81 -1.41
C ASN A 14 -5.90 -12.30 -1.66
N GLY A 15 -6.16 -11.92 -2.92
CA GLY A 15 -5.88 -10.57 -3.43
C GLY A 15 -6.33 -9.40 -2.56
N LYS A 16 -7.45 -9.54 -1.81
CA LYS A 16 -7.91 -8.50 -0.88
C LYS A 16 -7.15 -8.51 0.45
N LYS A 17 -6.90 -9.68 1.04
CA LYS A 17 -6.14 -9.79 2.31
C LYS A 17 -4.68 -9.36 2.11
N ASP A 18 -4.10 -9.73 0.98
CA ASP A 18 -2.71 -9.41 0.67
C ASP A 18 -2.56 -7.90 0.43
N LEU A 19 -3.52 -7.27 -0.25
CA LEU A 19 -3.52 -5.82 -0.44
C LEU A 19 -3.66 -5.06 0.89
N ILE A 20 -4.54 -5.49 1.80
CA ILE A 20 -4.65 -4.91 3.14
C ILE A 20 -3.32 -5.03 3.89
N PHE A 21 -2.65 -6.18 3.79
CA PHE A 21 -1.32 -6.36 4.36
C PHE A 21 -0.30 -5.39 3.75
N LEU A 22 -0.31 -5.15 2.44
CA LEU A 22 0.58 -4.15 1.82
C LEU A 22 0.27 -2.73 2.33
N ILE A 23 -1.01 -2.37 2.48
CA ILE A 23 -1.43 -1.06 3.01
C ILE A 23 -0.95 -0.87 4.45
N SER A 24 -0.95 -1.93 5.27
CA SER A 24 -0.51 -1.84 6.67
C SER A 24 1.01 -1.63 6.82
N LEU A 25 1.81 -1.90 5.77
CA LEU A 25 3.24 -1.59 5.72
C LEU A 25 3.53 -0.11 5.40
N LEU A 26 2.54 0.64 4.92
CA LEU A 26 2.66 2.07 4.68
C LEU A 26 2.69 2.81 6.02
N ASP A 27 3.67 3.70 6.17
CA ASP A 27 3.72 4.57 7.34
C ASP A 27 2.80 5.79 7.17
N LYS A 28 2.82 6.68 8.15
CA LYS A 28 2.00 7.88 8.12
C LYS A 28 2.34 8.79 6.94
N GLU A 29 3.62 8.91 6.60
CA GLU A 29 4.10 9.79 5.53
C GLU A 29 3.67 9.24 4.17
N ASP A 30 3.85 7.93 3.95
CA ASP A 30 3.36 7.24 2.76
C ASP A 30 1.86 7.46 2.55
N LYS A 31 1.06 7.36 3.62
CA LYS A 31 -0.41 7.54 3.52
C LYS A 31 -0.81 8.98 3.27
N VAL A 32 -0.01 9.95 3.71
CA VAL A 32 -0.22 11.37 3.39
C VAL A 32 0.14 11.65 1.93
N GLU A 33 1.25 11.11 1.43
CA GLU A 33 1.63 11.21 0.03
C GLU A 33 0.60 10.54 -0.88
N PHE A 34 0.08 9.39 -0.47
CA PHE A 34 -1.01 8.71 -1.17
C PHE A 34 -2.24 9.61 -1.33
N VAL A 35 -2.64 10.37 -0.31
CA VAL A 35 -3.74 11.34 -0.42
C VAL A 35 -3.45 12.43 -1.44
N GLN A 36 -2.20 12.91 -1.49
CA GLN A 36 -1.82 13.97 -2.43
C GLN A 36 -1.87 13.48 -3.87
N GLU A 37 -1.31 12.29 -4.11
CA GLU A 37 -1.27 11.67 -5.44
C GLU A 37 -2.68 11.35 -5.97
N PHE A 38 -3.54 10.79 -5.12
CA PHE A 38 -4.91 10.37 -5.48
C PHE A 38 -5.98 11.36 -5.03
N SER A 39 -5.62 12.65 -4.91
CA SER A 39 -6.51 13.69 -4.35
C SER A 39 -7.83 13.83 -5.11
N SER A 40 -7.83 13.55 -6.42
CA SER A 40 -9.03 13.51 -7.28
C SER A 40 -9.97 12.37 -6.88
N ASP A 41 -9.45 11.18 -6.62
CA ASP A 41 -10.25 10.04 -6.17
C ASP A 41 -10.90 10.32 -4.81
N PHE A 42 -10.15 10.94 -3.90
CA PHE A 42 -10.70 11.41 -2.63
C PHE A 42 -11.79 12.48 -2.80
N GLU A 43 -11.69 13.36 -3.80
CA GLU A 43 -12.75 14.31 -4.12
C GLU A 43 -14.00 13.60 -4.68
N GLU A 44 -13.82 12.60 -5.55
CA GLU A 44 -14.93 11.77 -6.05
C GLU A 44 -15.67 11.06 -4.89
N MET A 45 -14.94 10.55 -3.90
CA MET A 45 -15.56 9.99 -2.69
C MET A 45 -16.41 11.00 -1.92
N VAL A 46 -16.06 12.29 -1.96
CA VAL A 46 -16.89 13.36 -1.37
C VAL A 46 -18.18 13.54 -2.17
N GLN A 47 -18.08 13.53 -3.50
CA GLN A 47 -19.25 13.62 -4.39
C GLN A 47 -20.21 12.44 -4.18
N MET A 48 -19.66 11.23 -4.00
CA MET A 48 -20.41 10.01 -3.68
C MET A 48 -20.91 9.93 -2.23
N LYS A 49 -20.68 10.97 -1.40
CA LYS A 49 -21.04 11.03 0.03
C LYS A 49 -20.39 9.94 0.89
N GLN A 50 -19.31 9.32 0.41
CA GLN A 50 -18.49 8.35 1.16
C GLN A 50 -17.42 9.03 2.02
N LEU A 51 -17.12 10.31 1.75
CA LEU A 51 -16.25 11.16 2.52
C LEU A 51 -16.92 12.52 2.78
N SER A 52 -16.77 13.07 3.97
CA SER A 52 -17.23 14.45 4.21
C SER A 52 -16.24 15.46 3.64
N LYS A 53 -16.72 16.62 3.19
CA LYS A 53 -15.84 17.74 2.77
C LYS A 53 -14.81 18.08 3.84
N THR A 54 -15.22 18.12 5.11
CA THR A 54 -14.31 18.37 6.24
C THR A 54 -13.26 17.27 6.37
N GLY A 55 -13.64 16.00 6.19
CA GLY A 55 -12.71 14.87 6.18
C GLY A 55 -11.66 15.01 5.07
N TYR A 56 -12.10 15.30 3.85
CA TYR A 56 -11.21 15.54 2.72
C TYR A 56 -10.19 16.65 2.99
N TYR A 57 -10.64 17.81 3.48
CA TYR A 57 -9.71 18.89 3.81
C TYR A 57 -8.75 18.56 4.96
N LYS A 58 -9.12 17.67 5.89
CA LYS A 58 -8.17 17.17 6.89
C LYS A 58 -7.09 16.32 6.22
N LEU A 59 -7.47 15.40 5.33
CA LEU A 59 -6.52 14.56 4.62
C LEU A 59 -5.53 15.41 3.80
N LEU A 60 -6.03 16.41 3.05
CA LEU A 60 -5.17 17.34 2.30
C LEU A 60 -4.20 18.16 3.18
N LYS A 61 -4.53 18.34 4.46
CA LYS A 61 -3.66 19.02 5.44
C LYS A 61 -2.63 18.09 6.08
N GLY A 62 -2.47 16.86 5.59
CA GLY A 62 -1.49 15.90 6.09
C GLY A 62 -1.98 14.98 7.20
N TYR A 63 -3.29 14.82 7.36
CA TYR A 63 -3.82 13.73 8.18
C TYR A 63 -3.77 12.43 7.38
N ALA A 64 -3.13 11.41 7.95
CA ALA A 64 -3.09 10.11 7.30
C ALA A 64 -4.49 9.47 7.27
N PRO A 65 -4.94 8.97 6.11
CA PRO A 65 -6.16 8.18 6.01
C PRO A 65 -5.99 6.83 6.74
N SER A 66 -7.13 6.21 7.07
CA SER A 66 -7.15 4.82 7.56
C SER A 66 -6.89 3.83 6.42
N ASP A 67 -6.51 2.61 6.77
CA ASP A 67 -6.26 1.52 5.81
C ASP A 67 -7.50 1.23 4.97
N ASP A 68 -8.68 1.19 5.60
CA ASP A 68 -9.97 1.04 4.89
C ASP A 68 -10.20 2.14 3.87
N ARG A 69 -9.75 3.36 4.16
CA ARG A 69 -9.92 4.49 3.25
C ARG A 69 -8.97 4.39 2.06
N VAL A 70 -7.72 3.99 2.30
CA VAL A 70 -6.76 3.68 1.23
C VAL A 70 -7.30 2.54 0.36
N LEU A 71 -7.84 1.49 0.97
CA LEU A 71 -8.42 0.35 0.27
C LEU A 71 -9.58 0.75 -0.64
N GLN A 72 -10.47 1.64 -0.18
CA GLN A 72 -11.58 2.13 -1.01
C GLN A 72 -11.09 2.84 -2.28
N VAL A 73 -10.03 3.66 -2.18
CA VAL A 73 -9.42 4.30 -3.35
C VAL A 73 -8.82 3.24 -4.29
N VAL A 74 -8.16 2.22 -3.76
CA VAL A 74 -7.60 1.13 -4.56
C VAL A 74 -8.67 0.30 -5.27
N GLU A 75 -9.85 0.15 -4.67
CA GLU A 75 -10.99 -0.52 -5.31
C GLU A 75 -11.61 0.33 -6.43
N MET A 76 -11.38 1.64 -6.46
CA MET A 76 -11.85 2.58 -7.49
C MET A 76 -10.83 2.83 -8.61
N ASP A 77 -9.54 2.89 -8.27
CA ASP A 77 -8.43 3.16 -9.20
C ASP A 77 -7.32 2.10 -9.13
N GLU A 78 -7.12 1.38 -10.22
CA GLU A 78 -6.04 0.40 -10.35
C GLU A 78 -4.63 1.02 -10.32
N ASN A 79 -4.48 2.33 -10.58
CA ASN A 79 -3.19 3.01 -10.43
C ASN A 79 -2.81 3.19 -8.97
N ALA A 80 -3.79 3.38 -8.07
CA ALA A 80 -3.57 3.39 -6.63
C ALA A 80 -3.01 2.04 -6.13
N LYS A 81 -3.49 0.94 -6.70
CA LYS A 81 -2.93 -0.40 -6.42
C LYS A 81 -1.46 -0.48 -6.82
N LYS A 82 -1.12 -0.03 -8.04
CA LYS A 82 0.27 -0.05 -8.53
C LYS A 82 1.17 0.80 -7.67
N TRP A 83 0.69 1.98 -7.26
CA TRP A 83 1.43 2.88 -6.38
C TRP A 83 1.80 2.21 -5.05
N ILE A 84 0.84 1.53 -4.40
CA ILE A 84 1.10 0.82 -3.13
C ILE A 84 2.15 -0.27 -3.31
N ILE A 85 2.03 -1.06 -4.38
CA ILE A 85 2.98 -2.14 -4.67
C ILE A 85 4.39 -1.57 -4.87
N GLU A 86 4.55 -0.51 -5.66
CA GLU A 86 5.87 0.09 -5.89
C GLU A 86 6.43 0.73 -4.62
N ARG A 87 5.61 1.42 -3.84
CA ARG A 87 6.04 1.99 -2.55
C ARG A 87 6.55 0.92 -1.59
N VAL A 88 5.80 -0.18 -1.44
CA VAL A 88 6.22 -1.29 -0.56
C VAL A 88 7.48 -1.98 -1.08
N LYS A 89 7.63 -2.17 -2.40
CA LYS A 89 8.85 -2.72 -3.00
C LYS A 89 10.07 -1.85 -2.69
N GLU A 90 9.94 -0.54 -2.79
CA GLU A 90 11.02 0.39 -2.46
C GLU A 90 11.45 0.26 -0.99
N LYS A 91 10.47 0.22 -0.07
CA LYS A 91 10.74 0.04 1.37
C LYS A 91 11.41 -1.30 1.65
N ALA A 92 10.94 -2.37 1.03
CA ALA A 92 11.53 -3.70 1.16
C ALA A 92 12.99 -3.73 0.66
N ARG A 93 13.27 -3.10 -0.48
CA ARG A 93 14.63 -2.98 -1.01
C ARG A 93 15.56 -2.25 -0.03
N LYS A 94 15.13 -1.08 0.46
CA LYS A 94 15.90 -0.30 1.46
C LYS A 94 16.15 -1.11 2.73
N ALA A 95 15.14 -1.84 3.21
CA ALA A 95 15.29 -2.68 4.39
C ALA A 95 16.33 -3.80 4.19
N LEU A 96 16.33 -4.46 3.03
CA LEU A 96 17.33 -5.49 2.71
C LEU A 96 18.74 -4.91 2.61
N GLU A 97 18.91 -3.73 2.01
CA GLU A 97 20.20 -3.02 1.96
C GLU A 97 20.72 -2.69 3.36
N ILE A 98 19.84 -2.22 4.26
CA ILE A 98 20.20 -1.93 5.65
C ILE A 98 20.60 -3.21 6.40
N ILE A 99 19.83 -4.29 6.24
CA ILE A 99 20.11 -5.58 6.89
C ILE A 99 21.47 -6.12 6.44
N ALA A 100 21.78 -6.08 5.13
CA ALA A 100 23.07 -6.51 4.61
C ALA A 100 24.21 -5.67 5.21
N THR A 101 24.04 -4.35 5.28
CA THR A 101 25.05 -3.43 5.83
C THR A 101 25.31 -3.65 7.33
N ILE A 102 24.28 -4.02 8.09
CA ILE A 102 24.42 -4.33 9.53
C ILE A 102 25.03 -5.71 9.71
N GLY A 103 24.54 -6.71 8.98
CA GLY A 103 25.03 -8.10 9.07
C GLY A 103 26.51 -8.24 8.72
N GLU A 104 27.02 -7.50 7.73
CA GLU A 104 28.46 -7.50 7.38
C GLU A 104 29.36 -6.83 8.43
N LYS A 105 28.81 -6.06 9.38
CA LYS A 105 29.58 -5.42 10.46
C LYS A 105 29.64 -6.25 11.74
N ASP A 106 28.79 -7.26 11.85
CA ASP A 106 28.70 -8.16 13.00
C ASP A 106 29.46 -9.50 12.77
N ASP A 107 30.05 -9.69 11.58
CA ASP A 107 30.96 -10.80 11.20
C ASP A 107 32.45 -10.36 11.23
#